data_AF-A0A1F6APF3-F1
#
_entry.id   AF-A0A1F6APF3-F1
#
_cell.length_a   1.000
_cell.length_b   1.000
_cell.length_c   1.000
_cell.angle_alpha   90.00
_cell.angle_beta   90.00
_cell.angle_gamma   90.00
#
_symmetry.space_group_name_H-M   'P 1'
#
loop_
_entity.id
_entity.type
_entity.pdbx_description
1 polymer ?
#
loop_
_entity_poly.entity_id
_entity_poly.type
_entity_poly.pdbx_seq_one_letter_code
_entity_poly.pdbx_strand_id
1 'polypeptide(L)'
;MSKRIIFLLFILVLIAAASQRSVPYLRQLFLASGTIEEQINIAGTGSMYPTFPKGEGTTDIMRASEIVAWPSMRKFPAGIKIWKFNLFGYSLTHGDIVEFENERTKAISREKYNDEGGFVKRVVALSGDSLELRDGYVKLNNQVLDEPWTAKPRSTFGGDFLADCQPFKIPEGKVFVMGDNRKASFDSRFDLRLVDLADVKYVLPWQNQEDYKKNWRDTKDDLRLGKTVTLEAMEFVKLLNLKRQEKNLKPLKYNPLLSTSGRIRGEAMIKFNDFSSEATRSGINLTTALKQSGYSNIIFAEVSTRGSYEADELLENFLEFPQTQKILMTTTYQDIGVSGVFGEINSCPVQVVVAHLGGYVPPNYSNKEIESWQKLIDNINEVYPSWEQTKNAQGVNIDVLNNLLVLFDKRRENAKKILTKMKANLWLSEQEKKLIEEDSELAQEADRLISLLK
;
A
#
# COMPACT_ATOMS: atom_id res chain seq x y z
N MET A 1 -23.76 33.30 48.98
CA MET A 1 -23.50 33.59 47.55
C MET A 1 -22.34 34.58 47.46
N SER A 2 -21.26 34.27 46.72
CA SER A 2 -20.07 35.15 46.71
C SER A 2 -20.37 36.46 45.98
N LYS A 3 -19.71 37.57 46.39
CA LYS A 3 -19.88 38.90 45.76
C LYS A 3 -19.66 38.90 44.24
N ARG A 4 -18.90 37.92 43.72
CA ARG A 4 -18.69 37.71 42.27
C ARG A 4 -19.93 37.21 41.55
N ILE A 5 -20.71 36.32 42.18
CA ILE A 5 -21.93 35.76 41.58
C ILE A 5 -23.01 36.84 41.49
N ILE A 6 -23.10 37.70 42.51
CA ILE A 6 -24.04 38.83 42.53
C ILE A 6 -23.68 39.86 41.45
N PHE A 7 -22.39 40.15 41.25
CA PHE A 7 -21.93 41.07 40.20
C PHE A 7 -22.16 40.53 38.78
N LEU A 8 -21.93 39.22 38.55
CA LEU A 8 -22.22 38.56 37.29
C LEU A 8 -23.73 38.52 36.97
N LEU A 9 -24.56 38.25 37.98
CA LEU A 9 -26.01 38.32 37.86
C LEU A 9 -26.49 39.76 37.55
N PHE A 10 -25.85 40.77 38.14
CA PHE A 10 -26.19 42.17 37.88
C PHE A 10 -25.82 42.61 36.45
N ILE A 11 -24.69 42.13 35.92
CA ILE A 11 -24.30 42.34 34.51
C ILE A 11 -25.26 41.62 33.57
N LEU A 12 -25.66 40.38 33.88
CA LEU A 12 -26.64 39.61 33.09
C LEU A 12 -28.02 40.27 33.07
N VAL A 13 -28.46 40.88 34.19
CA VAL A 13 -29.72 41.63 34.26
C VAL A 13 -29.65 42.94 33.47
N LEU A 14 -28.52 43.65 33.49
CA LEU A 14 -28.28 44.84 32.65
C LEU A 14 -28.25 44.50 31.15
N ILE A 15 -27.68 43.34 30.81
CA ILE A 15 -27.65 42.78 29.45
C ILE A 15 -29.05 42.38 28.99
N ALA A 16 -29.85 41.77 29.86
CA ALA A 16 -31.24 41.42 29.57
C ALA A 16 -32.16 42.66 29.45
N ALA A 17 -31.84 43.74 30.16
CA ALA A 17 -32.58 45.02 30.08
C ALA A 17 -32.30 45.81 28.78
N ALA A 18 -31.23 45.50 28.06
CA ALA A 18 -30.92 46.12 26.78
C ALA A 18 -31.61 45.35 25.64
N SER A 19 -32.84 45.75 25.29
CA SER A 19 -33.66 45.55 24.05
C SER A 19 -33.32 44.45 23.00
N GLN A 20 -34.34 44.03 22.23
CA GLN A 20 -34.22 43.17 21.03
C GLN A 20 -33.11 43.57 20.02
N ARG A 21 -32.60 44.81 20.05
CA ARG A 21 -31.47 45.28 19.22
C ARG A 21 -30.08 44.83 19.73
N SER A 22 -29.94 44.42 20.98
CA SER A 22 -28.65 44.00 21.59
C SER A 22 -28.37 42.51 21.43
N VAL A 23 -29.41 41.70 21.20
CA VAL A 23 -29.33 40.24 21.07
C VAL A 23 -28.27 39.77 20.06
N PRO A 24 -28.14 40.35 18.84
CA PRO A 24 -27.09 39.94 17.91
C PRO A 24 -25.68 40.31 18.40
N TYR A 25 -25.50 41.46 19.07
CA TYR A 25 -24.21 41.86 19.64
C TYR A 25 -23.80 40.96 20.81
N LEU A 26 -24.76 40.57 21.65
CA LEU A 26 -24.56 39.63 22.76
C LEU A 26 -24.20 38.25 22.23
N ARG A 27 -24.90 37.77 21.20
CA ARG A 27 -24.57 36.51 20.53
C ARG A 27 -23.16 36.53 19.96
N GLN A 28 -22.75 37.61 19.28
CA GLN A 28 -21.37 37.75 18.78
C GLN A 28 -20.34 37.76 19.91
N LEU A 29 -20.62 38.42 21.03
CA LEU A 29 -19.77 38.42 22.23
C LEU A 29 -19.62 37.01 22.83
N PHE A 30 -20.72 36.27 22.95
CA PHE A 30 -20.71 34.90 23.46
C PHE A 30 -20.00 33.94 22.49
N LEU A 31 -20.20 34.08 21.19
CA LEU A 31 -19.46 33.33 20.16
C LEU A 31 -17.96 33.64 20.21
N ALA A 32 -17.58 34.92 20.29
CA ALA A 32 -16.18 35.34 20.41
C ALA A 32 -15.55 34.84 21.72
N SER A 33 -16.34 34.71 22.79
CA SER A 33 -15.87 34.14 24.05
C SER A 33 -15.74 32.62 24.04
N GLY A 34 -16.24 31.93 23.01
CA GLY A 34 -16.26 30.46 22.92
C GLY A 34 -17.27 29.78 23.85
N THR A 35 -18.20 30.54 24.45
CA THR A 35 -19.25 29.99 25.35
C THR A 35 -20.43 29.42 24.59
N ILE A 36 -20.60 29.78 23.32
CA ILE A 36 -21.61 29.20 22.42
C ILE A 36 -20.88 28.40 21.36
N GLU A 37 -21.38 27.20 21.10
CA GLU A 37 -20.91 26.31 20.05
C GLU A 37 -21.55 26.64 18.70
N GLU A 38 -20.80 26.41 17.62
CA GLU A 38 -21.27 26.52 16.24
C GLU A 38 -21.20 25.13 15.58
N GLN A 39 -22.18 24.84 14.72
CA GLN A 39 -22.11 23.62 13.91
C GLN A 39 -21.10 23.80 12.80
N ILE A 40 -20.13 22.90 12.74
CA ILE A 40 -19.09 22.87 11.71
C ILE A 40 -19.40 21.75 10.73
N ASN A 41 -19.40 22.04 9.43
CA ASN A 41 -19.60 21.04 8.40
C ASN A 41 -18.32 20.21 8.21
N ILE A 42 -18.43 18.89 8.30
CA ILE A 42 -17.32 17.97 8.07
C ILE A 42 -17.43 17.33 6.69
N ALA A 43 -16.39 17.49 5.88
CA ALA A 43 -16.31 16.87 4.57
C ALA A 43 -16.09 15.34 4.65
N GLY A 44 -16.67 14.61 3.69
CA GLY A 44 -16.67 13.15 3.59
C GLY A 44 -15.35 12.49 3.17
N THR A 45 -14.22 13.18 3.26
CA THR A 45 -12.90 12.65 2.86
C THR A 45 -12.50 11.36 3.61
N GLY A 46 -13.08 11.14 4.80
CA GLY A 46 -12.88 9.93 5.60
C GLY A 46 -11.64 9.97 6.50
N SER A 47 -10.94 11.10 6.59
CA SER A 47 -9.75 11.27 7.43
C SER A 47 -10.04 11.11 8.93
N MET A 48 -11.26 11.42 9.36
CA MET A 48 -11.71 11.28 10.75
C MET A 48 -12.58 10.04 11.00
N TYR A 49 -12.63 9.09 10.06
CA TYR A 49 -13.32 7.82 10.28
C TYR A 49 -12.60 6.99 11.37
N PRO A 50 -13.31 6.35 12.31
CA PRO A 50 -14.75 6.16 12.43
C PRO A 50 -15.50 7.23 13.25
N THR A 51 -14.81 8.23 13.80
CA THR A 51 -15.46 9.31 14.56
C THR A 51 -16.49 10.05 13.71
N PHE A 52 -16.11 10.42 12.48
CA PHE A 52 -17.03 10.94 11.46
C PHE A 52 -17.14 9.95 10.28
N PRO A 53 -18.32 9.79 9.66
CA PRO A 53 -18.50 8.88 8.52
C PRO A 53 -17.61 9.23 7.32
N LYS A 54 -17.42 8.28 6.39
CA LYS A 54 -16.86 8.55 5.05
C LYS A 54 -18.01 8.95 4.11
N GLY A 55 -17.71 9.77 3.11
CA GLY A 55 -18.63 10.03 1.99
C GLY A 55 -18.75 8.81 1.07
N GLU A 56 -19.79 8.79 0.24
CA GLU A 56 -20.09 7.72 -0.73
C GLU A 56 -19.48 7.96 -2.11
N GLY A 57 -18.96 9.18 -2.36
CA GLY A 57 -18.31 9.55 -3.60
C GLY A 57 -17.18 8.60 -4.01
N THR A 58 -17.08 8.33 -5.31
CA THR A 58 -16.07 7.40 -5.87
C THR A 58 -14.71 8.04 -6.10
N THR A 59 -14.61 9.36 -5.95
CA THR A 59 -13.37 10.14 -6.07
C THR A 59 -13.16 11.01 -4.84
N ASP A 60 -11.92 11.40 -4.59
CA ASP A 60 -11.56 12.30 -3.48
C ASP A 60 -12.26 13.65 -3.59
N ILE A 61 -12.42 14.18 -4.80
CA ILE A 61 -13.12 15.44 -5.09
C ILE A 61 -14.61 15.31 -4.72
N MET A 62 -15.28 14.24 -5.14
CA MET A 62 -16.68 14.00 -4.80
C MET A 62 -16.86 13.90 -3.27
N ARG A 63 -16.02 13.11 -2.61
CA ARG A 63 -16.07 12.94 -1.15
C ARG A 63 -15.78 14.23 -0.39
N ALA A 64 -14.90 15.09 -0.91
CA ALA A 64 -14.62 16.39 -0.31
C ALA A 64 -15.83 17.36 -0.39
N SER A 65 -16.66 17.23 -1.44
CA SER A 65 -17.87 18.05 -1.60
C SER A 65 -19.07 17.59 -0.76
N GLU A 66 -19.03 16.38 -0.21
CA GLU A 66 -20.09 15.80 0.62
C GLU A 66 -19.91 16.19 2.09
N ILE A 67 -20.99 16.66 2.74
CA ILE A 67 -20.99 16.90 4.19
C ILE A 67 -21.56 15.69 4.92
N VAL A 68 -20.77 15.11 5.83
CA VAL A 68 -21.08 13.83 6.51
C VAL A 68 -21.32 13.96 8.01
N ALA A 69 -20.98 15.10 8.61
CA ALA A 69 -21.23 15.38 10.03
C ALA A 69 -21.33 16.88 10.33
N TRP A 70 -21.98 17.21 11.45
CA TRP A 70 -22.21 18.57 11.95
C TRP A 70 -21.92 18.70 13.46
N PRO A 71 -20.69 18.41 13.93
CA PRO A 71 -20.34 18.60 15.33
C PRO A 71 -20.52 20.06 15.77
N SER A 72 -21.06 20.23 16.97
CA SER A 72 -21.08 21.52 17.66
C SER A 72 -19.69 21.77 18.26
N MET A 73 -18.97 22.76 17.74
CA MET A 73 -17.61 23.09 18.14
C MET A 73 -17.53 24.51 18.70
N ARG A 74 -16.64 24.72 19.67
CA ARG A 74 -16.41 26.03 20.27
C ARG A 74 -15.35 26.77 19.48
N LYS A 75 -15.51 28.08 19.31
CA LYS A 75 -14.48 28.93 18.70
C LYS A 75 -13.18 28.91 19.53
N PHE A 76 -12.05 28.93 18.85
CA PHE A 76 -10.70 28.94 19.43
C PHE A 76 -9.83 30.01 18.72
N PRO A 77 -8.92 30.70 19.43
CA PRO A 77 -8.82 30.74 20.89
C PRO A 77 -10.08 31.37 21.50
N ALA A 78 -10.56 30.75 22.58
CA ALA A 78 -11.73 31.23 23.31
C ALA A 78 -11.32 32.24 24.40
N GLY A 79 -12.30 33.05 24.81
CA GLY A 79 -12.26 33.82 26.04
C GLY A 79 -12.20 35.34 25.87
N ILE A 80 -12.59 36.02 26.95
CA ILE A 80 -12.61 37.49 27.04
C ILE A 80 -11.49 37.91 28.00
N LYS A 81 -10.51 38.64 27.46
CA LYS A 81 -9.45 39.24 28.27
C LYS A 81 -10.01 40.44 29.05
N ILE A 82 -10.10 40.28 30.36
CA ILE A 82 -10.46 41.35 31.30
C ILE A 82 -9.26 41.53 32.24
N TRP A 83 -8.50 42.60 32.02
CA TRP A 83 -7.25 42.88 32.73
C TRP A 83 -6.25 41.73 32.57
N LYS A 84 -5.86 41.05 33.66
CA LYS A 84 -4.95 39.90 33.66
C LYS A 84 -5.67 38.54 33.59
N PHE A 85 -7.00 38.52 33.57
CA PHE A 85 -7.78 37.29 33.53
C PHE A 85 -8.32 37.01 32.13
N ASN A 86 -8.23 35.76 31.68
CA ASN A 86 -8.95 35.28 30.51
C ASN A 86 -10.18 34.49 30.96
N LEU A 87 -11.36 35.10 30.90
CA LEU A 87 -12.61 34.43 31.27
C LEU A 87 -13.10 33.59 30.09
N PHE A 88 -13.62 32.39 30.36
CA PHE A 88 -14.12 31.45 29.33
C PHE A 88 -13.05 30.98 28.34
N GLY A 89 -11.78 31.21 28.65
CA GLY A 89 -10.67 30.66 27.88
C GLY A 89 -10.72 29.14 27.87
N TYR A 90 -10.18 28.57 26.79
CA TYR A 90 -9.97 27.13 26.69
C TYR A 90 -8.52 26.84 26.34
N SER A 91 -7.96 25.83 26.99
CA SER A 91 -6.66 25.28 26.65
C SER A 91 -6.88 23.91 26.03
N LEU A 92 -6.24 23.66 24.88
CA LEU A 92 -6.34 22.36 24.22
C LEU A 92 -5.81 21.26 25.13
N THR A 93 -6.45 20.10 25.04
CA THR A 93 -6.07 18.87 25.74
C THR A 93 -5.87 17.74 24.75
N HIS A 94 -5.18 16.66 25.17
CA HIS A 94 -5.05 15.45 24.35
C HIS A 94 -6.42 14.89 23.99
N GLY A 95 -6.59 14.51 22.73
CA GLY A 95 -7.85 13.95 22.24
C GLY A 95 -8.87 14.99 21.78
N ASP A 96 -8.67 16.29 22.02
CA ASP A 96 -9.51 17.33 21.42
C ASP A 96 -9.51 17.19 19.88
N ILE A 97 -10.65 17.43 19.25
CA ILE A 97 -10.74 17.52 17.79
C ILE A 97 -10.76 19.00 17.42
N VAL A 98 -9.91 19.41 16.48
CA VAL A 98 -9.74 20.79 16.07
C VAL A 98 -10.03 20.97 14.60
N GLU A 99 -10.65 22.09 14.25
CA GLU A 99 -10.69 22.62 12.89
C GLU A 99 -9.71 23.80 12.81
N PHE A 100 -8.88 23.79 11.77
CA PHE A 100 -7.83 24.78 11.54
C PHE A 100 -7.60 24.96 10.05
N GLU A 101 -7.12 26.14 9.67
CA GLU A 101 -6.81 26.45 8.28
C GLU A 101 -5.58 27.33 8.20
N ASN A 102 -4.67 26.99 7.29
CA ASN A 102 -3.51 27.78 6.97
C ASN A 102 -3.08 27.55 5.52
N GLU A 103 -2.00 28.20 5.10
CA GLU A 103 -1.52 28.09 3.71
C GLU A 103 -1.16 26.65 3.31
N ARG A 104 -0.78 25.78 4.25
CA ARG A 104 -0.53 24.37 3.96
C ARG A 104 -1.83 23.59 3.75
N THR A 105 -2.85 23.78 4.58
CA THR A 105 -4.14 23.10 4.37
C THR A 105 -4.77 23.52 3.04
N LYS A 106 -4.66 24.81 2.69
CA LYS A 106 -5.12 25.32 1.38
C LYS A 106 -4.34 24.72 0.23
N ALA A 107 -3.01 24.65 0.31
CA ALA A 107 -2.18 24.05 -0.75
C ALA A 107 -2.52 22.57 -0.97
N ILE A 108 -2.58 21.78 0.11
CA ILE A 108 -2.93 20.35 0.04
C ILE A 108 -4.34 20.16 -0.51
N SER A 109 -5.30 20.96 -0.03
CA SER A 109 -6.69 20.87 -0.50
C SER A 109 -6.82 21.23 -1.98
N ARG A 110 -6.10 22.27 -2.42
CA ARG A 110 -6.15 22.73 -3.82
C ARG A 110 -5.64 21.64 -4.75
N GLU A 111 -4.55 20.98 -4.38
CA GLU A 111 -3.97 19.89 -5.16
C GLU A 111 -4.87 18.65 -5.19
N LYS A 112 -5.40 18.23 -4.04
CA LYS A 112 -6.10 16.94 -3.93
C LYS A 112 -7.60 17.02 -4.24
N TYR A 113 -8.24 18.12 -3.86
CA TYR A 113 -9.70 18.29 -3.90
C TYR A 113 -10.16 19.36 -4.88
N ASN A 114 -9.23 20.10 -5.51
CA ASN A 114 -9.53 21.25 -6.37
C ASN A 114 -10.37 22.32 -5.64
N ASP A 115 -10.12 22.48 -4.34
CA ASP A 115 -10.78 23.45 -3.46
C ASP A 115 -9.80 23.90 -2.36
N GLU A 116 -10.04 25.04 -1.72
CA GLU A 116 -9.22 25.54 -0.61
C GLU A 116 -9.99 25.44 0.70
N GLY A 117 -9.50 24.62 1.63
CA GLY A 117 -10.19 24.37 2.88
C GLY A 117 -9.27 24.17 4.08
N GLY A 118 -9.90 24.29 5.26
CA GLY A 118 -9.33 23.88 6.53
C GLY A 118 -9.45 22.37 6.74
N PHE A 119 -8.70 21.85 7.71
CA PHE A 119 -8.70 20.45 8.09
C PHE A 119 -9.30 20.25 9.47
N VAL A 120 -9.97 19.12 9.65
CA VAL A 120 -10.38 18.61 10.96
C VAL A 120 -9.50 17.43 11.34
N LYS A 121 -8.89 17.49 12.53
CA LYS A 121 -7.96 16.48 13.05
C LYS A 121 -8.05 16.39 14.58
N ARG A 122 -7.58 15.29 15.15
CA ARG A 122 -7.44 15.12 16.60
C ARG A 122 -6.07 15.58 17.07
N VAL A 123 -6.03 16.28 18.19
CA VAL A 123 -4.80 16.66 18.90
C VAL A 123 -4.19 15.44 19.57
N VAL A 124 -3.02 15.02 19.11
CA VAL A 124 -2.27 13.87 19.63
C VAL A 124 -1.17 14.29 20.58
N ALA A 125 -0.52 15.44 20.32
CA ALA A 125 0.51 15.99 21.22
C ALA A 125 0.44 17.51 21.29
N LEU A 126 0.69 18.05 22.47
CA LEU A 126 0.70 19.46 22.83
C LEU A 126 2.13 19.96 23.03
N SER A 127 2.29 21.29 23.11
CA SER A 127 3.56 21.92 23.45
C SER A 127 4.22 21.28 24.68
N GLY A 128 5.49 20.91 24.55
CA GLY A 128 6.25 20.25 25.62
C GLY A 128 6.12 18.71 25.65
N ASP A 129 5.22 18.10 24.89
CA ASP A 129 5.18 16.64 24.79
C ASP A 129 6.35 16.08 23.98
N SER A 130 6.73 14.84 24.29
CA SER A 130 7.59 14.01 23.44
C SER A 130 6.76 12.95 22.74
N LEU A 131 6.77 12.95 21.42
CA LEU A 131 6.04 12.01 20.57
C LEU A 131 7.03 11.05 19.89
N GLU A 132 6.71 9.77 19.80
CA GLU A 132 7.45 8.78 18.99
C GLU A 132 6.44 7.86 18.31
N LEU A 133 6.61 7.59 17.02
CA LEU A 133 5.83 6.57 16.32
C LEU A 133 6.63 5.26 16.32
N ARG A 134 6.04 4.16 16.77
CA ARG A 134 6.77 2.89 16.87
C ARG A 134 5.83 1.72 16.69
N ASP A 135 6.19 0.83 15.77
CA ASP A 135 5.48 -0.43 15.50
C ASP A 135 3.99 -0.25 15.20
N GLY A 136 3.59 0.86 14.57
CA GLY A 136 2.19 1.15 14.28
C GLY A 136 1.42 1.87 15.40
N TYR A 137 2.09 2.24 16.50
CA TYR A 137 1.48 2.92 17.64
C TYR A 137 2.10 4.30 17.89
N VAL A 138 1.29 5.18 18.48
CA VAL A 138 1.78 6.43 19.05
C VAL A 138 2.31 6.18 20.46
N LYS A 139 3.54 6.64 20.74
CA LYS A 139 4.06 6.79 22.09
C LYS A 139 4.10 8.28 22.43
N LEU A 140 3.41 8.65 23.49
CA LEU A 140 3.38 10.00 24.03
C LEU A 140 4.04 9.99 25.41
N ASN A 141 5.05 10.82 25.62
CA ASN A 141 5.81 10.92 26.87
C ASN A 141 6.27 9.55 27.39
N ASN A 142 6.81 8.72 26.47
CA ASN A 142 7.29 7.34 26.69
C ASN A 142 6.22 6.28 27.00
N GLN A 143 4.94 6.62 26.96
CA GLN A 143 3.83 5.68 27.14
C GLN A 143 3.10 5.46 25.82
N VAL A 144 2.71 4.22 25.52
CA VAL A 144 1.85 3.97 24.36
C VAL A 144 0.50 4.62 24.62
N LEU A 145 0.04 5.43 23.67
CA LEU A 145 -1.23 6.11 23.75
C LEU A 145 -2.37 5.12 23.49
N ASP A 146 -3.38 5.13 24.36
CA ASP A 146 -4.62 4.39 24.13
C ASP A 146 -5.48 5.16 23.13
N GLU A 147 -5.66 4.62 21.93
CA GLU A 147 -6.32 5.30 20.80
C GLU A 147 -7.59 4.56 20.33
N PRO A 148 -8.64 4.44 21.17
CA PRO A 148 -9.85 3.68 20.86
C PRO A 148 -10.68 4.30 19.72
N TRP A 149 -10.41 5.55 19.37
CA TRP A 149 -11.02 6.25 18.24
C TRP A 149 -10.41 5.89 16.88
N THR A 150 -9.30 5.15 16.82
CA THR A 150 -8.67 4.80 15.53
C THR A 150 -9.46 3.69 14.82
N ALA A 151 -9.51 3.74 13.48
CA ALA A 151 -10.26 2.75 12.69
C ALA A 151 -9.78 1.31 12.90
N LYS A 152 -8.45 1.13 13.00
CA LYS A 152 -7.79 -0.17 13.14
C LYS A 152 -6.59 -0.04 14.09
N PRO A 153 -6.26 -1.08 14.85
CA PRO A 153 -5.04 -1.10 15.66
C PRO A 153 -3.80 -1.04 14.77
N ARG A 154 -2.66 -0.65 15.35
CA ARG A 154 -1.36 -0.71 14.69
C ARG A 154 -1.31 -0.02 13.32
N SER A 155 -2.01 1.11 13.19
CA SER A 155 -2.24 1.83 11.94
C SER A 155 -1.39 3.11 11.79
N THR A 156 -0.58 3.45 12.79
CA THR A 156 0.20 4.69 12.83
C THR A 156 1.67 4.45 12.48
N PHE A 157 2.03 4.71 11.22
CA PHE A 157 3.41 4.71 10.74
C PHE A 157 3.88 6.10 10.39
N GLY A 158 5.20 6.30 10.35
CA GLY A 158 5.83 7.57 10.05
C GLY A 158 5.61 8.06 8.62
N GLY A 159 5.81 9.36 8.43
CA GLY A 159 5.78 10.05 7.14
C GLY A 159 7.01 10.94 6.96
N ASP A 160 6.99 11.77 5.93
CA ASP A 160 8.15 12.58 5.54
C ASP A 160 8.58 13.62 6.58
N PHE A 161 7.66 14.07 7.44
CA PHE A 161 7.98 14.99 8.52
C PHE A 161 8.41 14.27 9.81
N LEU A 162 7.73 13.18 10.17
CA LEU A 162 8.04 12.39 11.36
C LEU A 162 8.16 10.91 10.98
N ALA A 163 9.39 10.42 10.89
CA ALA A 163 9.69 9.02 10.64
C ALA A 163 9.46 8.15 11.90
N ASP A 164 9.30 6.84 11.69
CA ASP A 164 9.22 5.87 12.77
C ASP A 164 10.49 5.87 13.64
N CYS A 165 10.31 5.59 14.92
CA CYS A 165 11.33 5.46 15.95
C CYS A 165 12.23 6.70 16.13
N GLN A 166 11.70 7.88 15.79
CA GLN A 166 12.34 9.17 16.05
C GLN A 166 11.52 9.92 17.10
N PRO A 167 12.00 10.03 18.35
CA PRO A 167 11.38 10.90 19.34
C PRO A 167 11.43 12.36 18.89
N PHE A 168 10.31 13.05 19.00
CA PHE A 168 10.14 14.43 18.56
C PHE A 168 9.47 15.25 19.66
N LYS A 169 10.12 16.34 20.07
CA LYS A 169 9.61 17.26 21.10
C LYS A 169 8.75 18.33 20.44
N ILE A 170 7.51 18.49 20.90
CA ILE A 170 6.62 19.54 20.39
C ILE A 170 7.07 20.89 20.95
N PRO A 171 7.43 21.87 20.09
CA PRO A 171 7.80 23.21 20.54
C PRO A 171 6.60 23.99 21.10
N GLU A 172 6.87 25.06 21.84
CA GLU A 172 5.84 25.97 22.34
C GLU A 172 5.02 26.58 21.20
N GLY A 173 3.71 26.79 21.46
CA GLY A 173 2.80 27.41 20.50
C GLY A 173 2.34 26.49 19.37
N LYS A 174 2.78 25.22 19.34
CA LYS A 174 2.43 24.23 18.32
C LYS A 174 1.70 23.03 18.92
N VAL A 175 0.96 22.33 18.04
CA VAL A 175 0.34 21.02 18.31
C VAL A 175 0.64 20.04 17.17
N PHE A 176 0.67 18.75 17.50
CA PHE A 176 0.71 17.65 16.55
C PHE A 176 -0.67 17.03 16.44
N VAL A 177 -1.22 17.00 15.23
CA VAL A 177 -2.59 16.53 14.98
C VAL A 177 -2.59 15.36 14.00
N MET A 178 -3.52 14.43 14.20
CA MET A 178 -3.68 13.24 13.35
C MET A 178 -5.14 12.98 13.03
N GLY A 179 -5.40 12.37 11.88
CA GLY A 179 -6.72 11.85 11.58
C GLY A 179 -6.98 10.55 12.31
N ASP A 180 -8.24 10.29 12.67
CA ASP A 180 -8.62 9.03 13.31
C ASP A 180 -8.47 7.83 12.36
N ASN A 181 -8.56 8.08 11.04
CA ASN A 181 -8.22 7.12 10.00
C ASN A 181 -6.75 7.29 9.58
N ARG A 182 -5.84 6.73 10.39
CA ARG A 182 -4.38 6.95 10.27
C ARG A 182 -3.80 6.63 8.90
N LYS A 183 -4.36 5.67 8.17
CA LYS A 183 -3.84 5.30 6.84
C LYS A 183 -4.36 6.20 5.73
N ALA A 184 -5.50 6.86 5.92
CA ALA A 184 -6.14 7.71 4.91
C ALA A 184 -6.25 9.18 5.37
N SER A 185 -5.17 9.70 5.96
CA SER A 185 -5.16 11.04 6.56
C SER A 185 -3.89 11.81 6.21
N PHE A 186 -4.06 12.97 5.58
CA PHE A 186 -3.02 13.99 5.43
C PHE A 186 -2.95 14.78 6.75
N ASP A 187 -1.99 14.42 7.58
CA ASP A 187 -1.83 14.98 8.91
C ASP A 187 -0.38 15.28 9.27
N SER A 188 -0.11 15.60 10.54
CA SER A 188 1.17 16.14 10.98
C SER A 188 2.37 15.24 10.72
N ARG A 189 2.19 13.97 10.34
CA ARG A 189 3.28 13.08 9.92
C ARG A 189 3.91 13.45 8.57
N PHE A 190 3.17 14.14 7.71
CA PHE A 190 3.54 14.42 6.32
C PHE A 190 3.66 15.94 6.09
N ASP A 191 3.21 16.43 4.93
CA ASP A 191 3.35 17.84 4.51
C ASP A 191 2.65 18.85 5.40
N LEU A 192 1.63 18.45 6.15
CA LEU A 192 0.98 19.33 7.11
C LEU A 192 1.95 19.78 8.21
N ARG A 193 2.79 18.85 8.69
CA ARG A 193 3.70 19.02 9.83
C ARG A 193 2.94 19.53 11.07
N LEU A 194 3.63 20.24 11.97
CA LEU A 194 3.02 20.89 13.13
C LEU A 194 2.06 22.01 12.76
N VAL A 195 1.00 22.15 13.54
CA VAL A 195 -0.01 23.21 13.43
C VAL A 195 0.24 24.27 14.49
N ASP A 196 0.19 25.55 14.11
CA ASP A 196 0.21 26.66 15.06
C ASP A 196 -1.11 26.72 15.85
N LEU A 197 -1.01 26.94 17.16
CA LEU A 197 -2.20 27.18 17.98
C LEU A 197 -3.03 28.37 17.47
N ALA A 198 -2.38 29.34 16.81
CA ALA A 198 -3.04 30.50 16.22
C ALA A 198 -3.88 30.17 14.96
N ASP A 199 -3.60 29.05 14.29
CA ASP A 199 -4.33 28.61 13.08
C ASP A 199 -5.61 27.83 13.43
N VAL A 200 -5.73 27.37 14.68
CA VAL A 200 -6.91 26.64 15.17
C VAL A 200 -8.08 27.60 15.33
N LYS A 201 -9.19 27.34 14.64
CA LYS A 201 -10.39 28.19 14.66
C LYS A 201 -11.50 27.61 15.52
N TYR A 202 -11.64 26.29 15.58
CA TYR A 202 -12.66 25.63 16.39
C TYR A 202 -12.12 24.38 17.08
N VAL A 203 -12.73 24.04 18.22
CA VAL A 203 -12.41 22.85 19.01
C VAL A 203 -13.69 22.14 19.48
N LEU A 204 -13.72 20.83 19.27
CA LEU A 204 -14.63 19.87 19.88
C LEU A 204 -13.89 19.20 21.05
N PRO A 205 -14.20 19.60 22.29
CA PRO A 205 -13.46 19.15 23.46
C PRO A 205 -13.62 17.66 23.70
N TRP A 206 -12.58 17.00 24.20
CA TRP A 206 -12.60 15.56 24.51
C TRP A 206 -13.82 15.14 25.34
N GLN A 207 -14.15 15.89 26.38
CA GLN A 207 -15.30 15.63 27.26
C GLN A 207 -16.67 15.80 26.57
N ASN A 208 -16.72 16.46 25.41
CA ASN A 208 -17.94 16.66 24.62
C ASN A 208 -18.05 15.62 23.48
N GLN A 209 -17.17 14.61 23.42
CA GLN A 209 -17.17 13.60 22.36
C GLN A 209 -17.93 12.31 22.72
N GLU A 210 -18.76 12.31 23.77
CA GLU A 210 -19.49 11.12 24.25
C GLU A 210 -20.30 10.42 23.16
N ASP A 211 -20.97 11.19 22.29
CA ASP A 211 -21.80 10.64 21.19
C ASP A 211 -20.99 9.84 20.16
N TYR A 212 -19.68 10.05 20.09
CA TYR A 212 -18.78 9.38 19.15
C TYR A 212 -18.12 8.14 19.77
N LYS A 213 -18.15 7.97 21.10
CA LYS A 213 -17.54 6.82 21.78
C LYS A 213 -18.17 5.49 21.40
N LYS A 214 -19.41 5.48 20.94
CA LYS A 214 -20.07 4.28 20.40
C LYS A 214 -19.36 3.70 19.18
N ASN A 215 -18.56 4.51 18.46
CA ASN A 215 -17.77 4.09 17.31
C ASN A 215 -16.36 3.64 17.70
N TRP A 216 -16.00 3.72 18.99
CA TRP A 216 -14.67 3.37 19.45
C TRP A 216 -14.52 1.85 19.56
N ARG A 217 -13.36 1.36 19.16
CA ARG A 217 -12.99 -0.05 19.25
C ARG A 217 -12.45 -0.38 20.64
N ASP A 218 -12.52 -1.66 21.02
CA ASP A 218 -11.80 -2.16 22.19
C ASP A 218 -10.29 -2.19 21.88
N THR A 219 -9.47 -1.68 22.79
CA THR A 219 -8.01 -1.54 22.66
C THR A 219 -7.23 -2.49 23.57
N LYS A 220 -7.91 -3.28 24.42
CA LYS A 220 -7.24 -4.13 25.44
C LYS A 220 -6.19 -5.08 24.87
N ASP A 221 -6.41 -5.57 23.66
CA ASP A 221 -5.56 -6.55 23.00
C ASP A 221 -4.62 -5.93 21.95
N ASP A 222 -4.64 -4.61 21.77
CA ASP A 222 -3.85 -3.91 20.75
C ASP A 222 -2.37 -4.26 20.83
N LEU A 223 -1.80 -4.23 22.03
CA LEU A 223 -0.37 -4.47 22.23
C LEU A 223 0.04 -5.91 21.92
N ARG A 224 -0.90 -6.87 21.88
CA ARG A 224 -0.62 -8.25 21.49
C ARG A 224 -0.36 -8.38 19.98
N LEU A 225 -0.83 -7.43 19.19
CA LEU A 225 -0.63 -7.36 17.75
C LEU A 225 0.75 -6.79 17.39
N GLY A 226 1.46 -6.20 18.35
CA GLY A 226 2.82 -5.71 18.15
C GLY A 226 3.75 -6.80 17.63
N LYS A 227 4.63 -6.46 16.69
CA LYS A 227 5.58 -7.37 16.04
C LYS A 227 4.99 -8.58 15.31
N THR A 228 3.70 -8.57 14.97
CA THR A 228 3.04 -9.65 14.20
C THR A 228 2.73 -9.22 12.77
N VAL A 229 2.36 -10.16 11.90
CA VAL A 229 1.81 -9.84 10.57
C VAL A 229 0.34 -10.21 10.58
N THR A 230 -0.55 -9.23 10.38
CA THR A 230 -2.02 -9.43 10.38
C THR A 230 -2.59 -9.66 8.97
N LEU A 231 -1.75 -9.60 7.93
CA LEU A 231 -2.19 -9.71 6.54
C LEU A 231 -2.52 -11.15 6.16
N GLU A 232 -3.78 -11.39 5.81
CA GLU A 232 -4.23 -12.66 5.23
C GLU A 232 -4.21 -12.60 3.70
N ALA A 233 -3.24 -13.28 3.09
CA ALA A 233 -2.96 -13.18 1.66
C ALA A 233 -4.15 -13.60 0.76
N MET A 234 -4.83 -14.69 1.10
CA MET A 234 -5.96 -15.18 0.32
C MET A 234 -7.18 -14.26 0.43
N GLU A 235 -7.40 -13.65 1.60
CA GLU A 235 -8.49 -12.68 1.77
C GLU A 235 -8.23 -11.42 0.94
N PHE A 236 -6.98 -10.92 0.92
CA PHE A 236 -6.62 -9.82 0.04
C PHE A 236 -6.91 -10.13 -1.43
N VAL A 237 -6.49 -11.30 -1.92
CA VAL A 237 -6.72 -11.70 -3.32
C VAL A 237 -8.23 -11.84 -3.62
N LYS A 238 -9.01 -12.35 -2.67
CA LYS A 238 -10.47 -12.41 -2.78
C LYS A 238 -11.08 -11.02 -2.92
N LEU A 239 -10.74 -10.08 -2.04
CA LEU A 239 -11.24 -8.70 -2.08
C LEU A 239 -10.82 -7.98 -3.36
N LEU A 240 -9.56 -8.12 -3.79
CA LEU A 240 -9.08 -7.58 -5.05
C LEU A 240 -9.85 -8.14 -6.25
N ASN A 241 -10.15 -9.43 -6.26
CA ASN A 241 -10.92 -10.05 -7.33
C ASN A 241 -12.36 -9.57 -7.42
N LEU A 242 -13.01 -9.25 -6.28
CA LEU A 242 -14.32 -8.57 -6.29
C LEU A 242 -14.22 -7.22 -7.00
N LYS A 243 -13.19 -6.42 -6.71
CA LYS A 243 -12.94 -5.15 -7.40
C LYS A 243 -12.58 -5.28 -8.87
N ARG A 244 -11.88 -6.36 -9.25
CA ARG A 244 -11.61 -6.68 -10.65
C ARG A 244 -12.90 -7.07 -11.40
N GLN A 245 -13.78 -7.83 -10.77
CA GLN A 245 -15.08 -8.23 -11.33
C GLN A 245 -16.00 -7.03 -11.57
N GLU A 246 -16.05 -6.05 -10.66
CA GLU A 246 -16.78 -4.79 -10.85
C GLU A 246 -16.36 -4.05 -12.16
N LYS A 247 -15.12 -4.27 -12.63
CA LYS A 247 -14.56 -3.70 -13.86
C LYS A 247 -14.52 -4.69 -15.04
N ASN A 248 -15.24 -5.81 -14.96
CA ASN A 248 -15.25 -6.87 -15.97
C ASN A 248 -13.86 -7.48 -16.27
N LEU A 249 -12.95 -7.47 -15.31
CA LEU A 249 -11.62 -8.06 -15.44
C LEU A 249 -11.60 -9.50 -14.93
N LYS A 250 -10.78 -10.35 -15.57
CA LYS A 250 -10.57 -11.73 -15.12
C LYS A 250 -9.94 -11.74 -13.71
N PRO A 251 -10.36 -12.65 -12.82
CA PRO A 251 -9.76 -12.77 -11.49
C PRO A 251 -8.30 -13.22 -11.60
N LEU A 252 -7.46 -12.74 -10.69
CA LEU A 252 -6.11 -13.25 -10.47
C LEU A 252 -6.17 -14.51 -9.61
N LYS A 253 -5.36 -15.51 -9.95
CA LYS A 253 -5.21 -16.74 -9.20
C LYS A 253 -4.16 -16.55 -8.11
N TYR A 254 -4.49 -16.92 -6.88
CA TYR A 254 -3.50 -16.97 -5.81
C TYR A 254 -2.44 -18.03 -6.12
N ASN A 255 -1.16 -17.65 -6.04
CA ASN A 255 -0.03 -18.55 -6.21
C ASN A 255 0.92 -18.46 -4.99
N PRO A 256 1.09 -19.55 -4.21
CA PRO A 256 1.93 -19.53 -3.00
C PRO A 256 3.42 -19.32 -3.29
N LEU A 257 3.90 -19.64 -4.50
CA LEU A 257 5.29 -19.39 -4.89
C LEU A 257 5.56 -17.89 -5.10
N LEU A 258 4.55 -17.12 -5.52
CA LEU A 258 4.65 -15.65 -5.58
C LEU A 258 4.63 -15.03 -4.18
N SER A 259 3.86 -15.57 -3.24
CA SER A 259 3.95 -15.14 -1.83
C SER A 259 5.32 -15.48 -1.25
N THR A 260 5.84 -16.70 -1.50
CA THR A 260 7.20 -17.08 -1.10
C THR A 260 8.24 -16.12 -1.69
N SER A 261 8.09 -15.74 -2.95
CA SER A 261 8.93 -14.72 -3.61
C SER A 261 8.83 -13.36 -2.91
N GLY A 262 7.62 -12.88 -2.62
CA GLY A 262 7.39 -11.63 -1.91
C GLY A 262 8.00 -11.63 -0.50
N ARG A 263 7.93 -12.77 0.22
CA ARG A 263 8.57 -12.92 1.54
C ARG A 263 10.09 -12.83 1.46
N ILE A 264 10.72 -13.56 0.53
CA ILE A 264 12.17 -13.50 0.29
C ILE A 264 12.60 -12.05 0.02
N ARG A 265 11.84 -11.36 -0.84
CA ARG A 265 12.06 -9.96 -1.19
C ARG A 265 11.93 -9.05 0.02
N GLY A 266 10.85 -9.17 0.80
CA GLY A 266 10.62 -8.35 1.99
C GLY A 266 11.66 -8.58 3.11
N GLU A 267 12.09 -9.83 3.33
CA GLU A 267 13.16 -10.15 4.28
C GLU A 267 14.48 -9.47 3.87
N ALA A 268 14.80 -9.47 2.58
CA ALA A 268 15.97 -8.76 2.06
C ALA A 268 15.85 -7.24 2.19
N MET A 269 14.68 -6.66 1.90
CA MET A 269 14.43 -5.22 2.08
C MET A 269 14.72 -4.78 3.52
N ILE A 270 14.24 -5.54 4.50
CA ILE A 270 14.45 -5.21 5.92
C ILE A 270 15.92 -5.44 6.31
N LYS A 271 16.47 -6.62 6.04
CA LYS A 271 17.83 -7.01 6.45
C LYS A 271 18.91 -6.05 5.94
N PHE A 272 18.79 -5.59 4.70
CA PHE A 272 19.77 -4.70 4.06
C PHE A 272 19.33 -3.23 4.06
N ASN A 273 18.16 -2.93 4.66
CA ASN A 273 17.48 -1.64 4.58
C ASN A 273 17.35 -1.15 3.12
N ASP A 274 17.05 -2.06 2.18
CA ASP A 274 17.15 -1.87 0.73
C ASP A 274 15.82 -2.04 -0.01
N PHE A 275 15.10 -0.92 -0.15
CA PHE A 275 13.75 -0.85 -0.68
C PHE A 275 13.70 -0.47 -2.17
N SER A 276 14.86 -0.30 -2.82
CA SER A 276 14.92 0.01 -4.25
C SER A 276 14.58 -1.23 -5.08
N SER A 277 14.02 -1.02 -6.28
CA SER A 277 13.70 -2.08 -7.25
C SER A 277 14.94 -2.83 -7.73
N GLU A 278 16.06 -2.13 -7.86
CA GLU A 278 17.33 -2.66 -8.34
C GLU A 278 17.98 -3.56 -7.29
N ALA A 279 17.65 -3.33 -6.00
CA ALA A 279 18.16 -4.07 -4.87
C ALA A 279 19.70 -4.08 -4.82
N THR A 280 20.33 -2.93 -5.06
CA THR A 280 21.80 -2.82 -5.22
C THR A 280 22.61 -3.27 -4.01
N ARG A 281 22.04 -3.22 -2.80
CA ARG A 281 22.73 -3.66 -1.57
C ARG A 281 22.45 -5.12 -1.24
N SER A 282 21.23 -5.59 -1.46
CA SER A 282 20.85 -6.97 -1.12
C SER A 282 21.16 -7.98 -2.24
N GLY A 283 21.17 -7.54 -3.50
CA GLY A 283 21.18 -8.41 -4.68
C GLY A 283 19.86 -9.17 -4.90
N ILE A 284 18.85 -8.99 -4.04
CA ILE A 284 17.58 -9.70 -4.07
C ILE A 284 16.49 -8.77 -4.63
N ASN A 285 16.53 -8.59 -5.95
CA ASN A 285 15.47 -7.93 -6.71
C ASN A 285 14.33 -8.93 -7.03
N LEU A 286 13.25 -8.43 -7.67
CA LEU A 286 12.10 -9.24 -8.09
C LEU A 286 12.50 -10.53 -8.82
N THR A 287 13.33 -10.43 -9.86
CA THR A 287 13.76 -11.59 -10.67
C THR A 287 14.51 -12.63 -9.84
N THR A 288 15.38 -12.19 -8.94
CA THR A 288 16.14 -13.07 -8.06
C THR A 288 15.22 -13.77 -7.06
N ALA A 289 14.29 -13.03 -6.47
CA ALA A 289 13.31 -13.58 -5.54
C ALA A 289 12.36 -14.60 -6.21
N LEU A 290 11.93 -14.35 -7.45
CA LEU A 290 11.11 -15.29 -8.23
C LEU A 290 11.88 -16.59 -8.52
N LYS A 291 13.14 -16.47 -8.94
CA LYS A 291 14.01 -17.63 -9.17
C LYS A 291 14.20 -18.46 -7.90
N GLN A 292 14.43 -17.82 -6.76
CA GLN A 292 14.60 -18.51 -5.47
C GLN A 292 13.32 -19.17 -4.97
N SER A 293 12.14 -18.60 -5.28
CA SER A 293 10.87 -19.23 -4.94
C SER A 293 10.48 -20.38 -5.87
N GLY A 294 11.17 -20.54 -7.00
CA GLY A 294 10.83 -21.50 -8.04
C GLY A 294 9.64 -21.07 -8.91
N TYR A 295 9.16 -19.82 -8.79
CA TYR A 295 8.13 -19.31 -9.68
C TYR A 295 8.75 -18.94 -11.03
N SER A 296 8.09 -19.34 -12.12
CA SER A 296 8.52 -19.05 -13.48
C SER A 296 7.35 -18.55 -14.31
N ASN A 297 7.56 -17.41 -14.97
CA ASN A 297 6.70 -16.85 -16.00
C ASN A 297 7.56 -15.91 -16.87
N ILE A 298 6.95 -15.07 -17.71
CA ILE A 298 7.73 -14.17 -18.58
C ILE A 298 7.44 -12.68 -18.35
N ILE A 299 6.28 -12.33 -17.77
CA ILE A 299 5.98 -10.98 -17.32
C ILE A 299 5.76 -11.01 -15.83
N PHE A 300 6.36 -10.06 -15.13
CA PHE A 300 6.25 -9.94 -13.69
C PHE A 300 6.06 -8.47 -13.29
N ALA A 301 5.45 -8.26 -12.14
CA ALA A 301 5.46 -6.97 -11.46
C ALA A 301 5.60 -7.15 -9.95
N GLU A 302 6.19 -6.15 -9.32
CA GLU A 302 6.27 -5.99 -7.87
C GLU A 302 5.44 -4.76 -7.48
N VAL A 303 4.60 -4.93 -6.46
CA VAL A 303 3.97 -3.83 -5.75
C VAL A 303 4.35 -4.00 -4.29
N SER A 304 4.86 -2.95 -3.66
CA SER A 304 5.22 -3.01 -2.24
C SER A 304 4.81 -1.75 -1.51
N THR A 305 4.62 -1.88 -0.20
CA THR A 305 4.32 -0.77 0.70
C THR A 305 4.88 -1.07 2.09
N ARG A 306 5.12 -0.03 2.87
CA ARG A 306 5.57 -0.13 4.27
C ARG A 306 4.39 0.06 5.20
N GLY A 307 4.40 -0.66 6.31
CA GLY A 307 3.35 -0.63 7.32
C GLY A 307 2.67 -1.97 7.53
N SER A 308 1.84 -2.04 8.57
CA SER A 308 0.99 -3.18 8.86
C SER A 308 -0.37 -2.96 8.25
N TYR A 309 -0.91 -3.95 7.53
CA TYR A 309 -2.21 -3.87 6.88
C TYR A 309 -2.97 -5.17 7.07
N GLU A 310 -4.25 -5.05 7.39
CA GLU A 310 -5.23 -6.10 7.09
C GLU A 310 -5.56 -6.10 5.59
N ALA A 311 -6.26 -7.14 5.12
CA ALA A 311 -6.52 -7.35 3.70
C ALA A 311 -7.34 -6.22 3.02
N ASP A 312 -8.36 -5.71 3.71
CA ASP A 312 -9.20 -4.57 3.29
C ASP A 312 -8.39 -3.27 3.24
N GLU A 313 -7.62 -2.98 4.28
CA GLU A 313 -6.77 -1.80 4.35
C GLU A 313 -5.68 -1.80 3.27
N LEU A 314 -5.08 -2.96 3.00
CA LEU A 314 -4.07 -3.09 1.95
C LEU A 314 -4.68 -2.83 0.57
N LEU A 315 -5.90 -3.30 0.34
CA LEU A 315 -6.62 -3.06 -0.91
C LEU A 315 -6.92 -1.57 -1.08
N GLU A 316 -7.46 -0.90 -0.05
CA GLU A 316 -7.69 0.56 -0.10
C GLU A 316 -6.38 1.30 -0.42
N ASN A 317 -5.31 1.00 0.30
CA ASN A 317 -3.99 1.61 0.12
C ASN A 317 -3.44 1.41 -1.31
N PHE A 318 -3.49 0.19 -1.85
CA PHE A 318 -3.01 -0.08 -3.21
C PHE A 318 -3.88 0.53 -4.31
N LEU A 319 -5.17 0.78 -4.06
CA LEU A 319 -6.05 1.42 -5.03
C LEU A 319 -5.99 2.95 -4.99
N GLU A 320 -5.51 3.53 -3.89
CA GLU A 320 -5.31 4.98 -3.77
C GLU A 320 -4.19 5.48 -4.70
N PHE A 321 -3.10 4.70 -4.86
CA PHE A 321 -1.98 5.10 -5.73
C PHE A 321 -2.20 4.67 -7.20
N PRO A 322 -2.16 5.59 -8.18
CA PRO A 322 -2.45 5.28 -9.58
C PRO A 322 -1.55 4.21 -10.20
N GLN A 323 -0.27 4.16 -9.82
CA GLN A 323 0.69 3.20 -10.36
C GLN A 323 0.37 1.76 -9.91
N THR A 324 0.12 1.58 -8.62
CA THR A 324 -0.23 0.27 -8.05
C THR A 324 -1.61 -0.17 -8.55
N GLN A 325 -2.58 0.75 -8.61
CA GLN A 325 -3.90 0.49 -9.18
C GLN A 325 -3.78 -0.01 -10.64
N LYS A 326 -2.97 0.65 -11.47
CA LYS A 326 -2.73 0.24 -12.87
C LYS A 326 -2.16 -1.18 -12.96
N ILE A 327 -1.21 -1.53 -12.09
CA ILE A 327 -0.63 -2.88 -12.05
C ILE A 327 -1.67 -3.92 -11.61
N LEU A 328 -2.47 -3.62 -10.59
CA LEU A 328 -3.46 -4.56 -10.04
C LEU A 328 -4.73 -4.69 -10.89
N MET A 329 -5.01 -3.73 -11.77
CA MET A 329 -6.22 -3.67 -12.61
C MET A 329 -5.96 -3.92 -14.10
N THR A 330 -4.76 -4.37 -14.48
CA THR A 330 -4.48 -4.79 -15.87
C THR A 330 -4.93 -6.24 -16.15
N THR A 331 -5.03 -6.57 -17.43
CA THR A 331 -5.25 -7.94 -17.95
C THR A 331 -3.94 -8.71 -18.17
N THR A 332 -2.79 -8.06 -18.04
CA THR A 332 -1.46 -8.63 -18.27
C THR A 332 -1.16 -9.84 -17.38
N TYR A 333 -1.58 -9.80 -16.11
CA TYR A 333 -1.25 -10.82 -15.10
C TYR A 333 -2.40 -11.81 -14.89
N GLN A 334 -2.05 -13.05 -14.52
CA GLN A 334 -2.99 -14.12 -14.19
C GLN A 334 -2.78 -14.65 -12.77
N ASP A 335 -1.55 -14.57 -12.25
CA ASP A 335 -1.22 -15.01 -10.90
C ASP A 335 -0.86 -13.82 -10.01
N ILE A 336 -1.12 -13.98 -8.71
CA ILE A 336 -0.69 -13.04 -7.67
C ILE A 336 -0.31 -13.80 -6.40
N GLY A 337 0.71 -13.31 -5.70
CA GLY A 337 0.99 -13.67 -4.32
C GLY A 337 1.32 -12.42 -3.53
N VAL A 338 1.01 -12.42 -2.24
CA VAL A 338 1.24 -11.28 -1.35
C VAL A 338 1.79 -11.78 -0.02
N SER A 339 2.68 -11.02 0.59
CA SER A 339 3.30 -11.37 1.87
C SER A 339 3.58 -10.14 2.69
N GLY A 340 3.16 -10.17 3.96
CA GLY A 340 3.65 -9.26 4.98
C GLY A 340 4.92 -9.85 5.62
N VAL A 341 5.94 -9.02 5.78
CA VAL A 341 7.21 -9.38 6.42
C VAL A 341 7.47 -8.39 7.52
N PHE A 342 7.69 -8.91 8.73
CA PHE A 342 8.08 -8.13 9.88
C PHE A 342 9.58 -8.31 10.18
N GLY A 343 10.22 -7.25 10.66
CA GLY A 343 11.56 -7.29 11.22
C GLY A 343 11.94 -5.96 11.86
N GLU A 344 13.24 -5.71 12.00
CA GLU A 344 13.74 -4.49 12.64
C GLU A 344 14.86 -3.87 11.80
N ILE A 345 14.85 -2.54 11.67
CA ILE A 345 15.92 -1.74 11.06
C ILE A 345 16.43 -0.78 12.14
N ASN A 346 17.69 -0.88 12.54
CA ASN A 346 18.28 -0.05 13.60
C ASN A 346 17.43 -0.04 14.89
N SER A 347 16.96 -1.22 15.33
CA SER A 347 16.06 -1.39 16.49
C SER A 347 14.69 -0.68 16.37
N CYS A 348 14.32 -0.29 15.15
CA CYS A 348 12.99 0.16 14.81
C CYS A 348 12.17 -0.99 14.19
N PRO A 349 11.04 -1.38 14.78
CA PRO A 349 10.13 -2.35 14.18
C PRO A 349 9.61 -1.85 12.83
N VAL A 350 9.77 -2.66 11.79
CA VAL A 350 9.35 -2.35 10.43
C VAL A 350 8.57 -3.53 9.88
N GLN A 351 7.47 -3.23 9.21
CA GLN A 351 6.73 -4.19 8.41
C GLN A 351 6.66 -3.73 6.97
N VAL A 352 6.79 -4.68 6.06
CA VAL A 352 6.71 -4.45 4.61
C VAL A 352 5.72 -5.44 4.05
N VAL A 353 4.87 -4.98 3.14
CA VAL A 353 4.02 -5.84 2.34
C VAL A 353 4.54 -5.85 0.92
N VAL A 354 4.73 -7.04 0.36
CA VAL A 354 5.20 -7.26 -1.01
C VAL A 354 4.22 -8.16 -1.74
N ALA A 355 3.66 -7.65 -2.84
CA ALA A 355 2.83 -8.39 -3.78
C ALA A 355 3.58 -8.57 -5.10
N HIS A 356 3.74 -9.82 -5.52
CA HIS A 356 4.29 -10.15 -6.83
C HIS A 356 3.17 -10.67 -7.74
N LEU A 357 3.19 -10.23 -8.99
CA LEU A 357 2.26 -10.67 -10.03
C LEU A 357 3.02 -11.41 -11.12
N GLY A 358 2.38 -12.42 -11.69
CA GLY A 358 2.92 -13.19 -12.80
C GLY A 358 1.93 -13.24 -13.96
N GLY A 359 2.44 -13.00 -15.17
CA GLY A 359 1.69 -12.99 -16.41
C GLY A 359 2.35 -13.84 -17.47
N TYR A 360 1.54 -14.60 -18.19
CA TYR A 360 1.96 -15.44 -19.30
C TYR A 360 1.59 -14.76 -20.63
N VAL A 361 2.60 -14.41 -21.44
CA VAL A 361 2.37 -14.22 -22.87
C VAL A 361 2.64 -15.55 -23.54
N PRO A 362 1.69 -16.10 -24.31
CA PRO A 362 2.00 -17.26 -25.12
C PRO A 362 3.18 -16.95 -26.06
N PRO A 363 4.10 -17.90 -26.27
CA PRO A 363 5.10 -17.74 -27.31
C PRO A 363 4.42 -17.53 -28.67
N ASN A 364 5.15 -16.91 -29.59
CA ASN A 364 4.67 -16.65 -30.94
C ASN A 364 5.57 -17.37 -31.94
N TYR A 365 5.56 -18.70 -31.92
CA TYR A 365 6.28 -19.50 -32.90
C TYR A 365 5.63 -19.34 -34.26
N SER A 366 6.43 -19.02 -35.28
CA SER A 366 5.93 -18.94 -36.64
C SER A 366 5.63 -20.34 -37.19
N ASN A 367 4.64 -20.44 -38.09
CA ASN A 367 4.35 -21.70 -38.78
C ASN A 367 5.60 -22.28 -39.47
N LYS A 368 6.47 -21.41 -40.00
CA LYS A 368 7.72 -21.80 -40.64
C LYS A 368 8.69 -22.51 -39.68
N GLU A 369 8.81 -22.04 -38.45
CA GLU A 369 9.67 -22.69 -37.45
C GLU A 369 9.14 -24.09 -37.09
N ILE A 370 7.84 -24.20 -36.85
CA ILE A 370 7.18 -25.47 -36.54
C ILE A 370 7.34 -26.47 -37.71
N GLU A 371 7.14 -26.00 -38.94
CA GLU A 371 7.33 -26.80 -40.15
C GLU A 371 8.79 -27.24 -40.34
N SER A 372 9.77 -26.40 -40.00
CA SER A 372 11.19 -26.75 -40.14
C SER A 372 11.59 -27.92 -39.25
N TRP A 373 11.13 -27.95 -38.00
CA TRP A 373 11.39 -29.05 -37.06
C TRP A 373 10.64 -30.33 -37.45
N GLN A 374 9.41 -30.21 -37.94
CA GLN A 374 8.67 -31.34 -38.50
C GLN A 374 9.43 -31.93 -39.70
N LYS A 375 9.90 -31.08 -40.61
CA LYS A 375 10.65 -31.52 -41.79
C LYS A 375 11.95 -32.22 -41.43
N LEU A 376 12.67 -31.77 -40.39
CA LEU A 376 13.85 -32.46 -39.89
C LEU A 376 13.51 -33.90 -39.43
N ILE A 377 12.43 -34.06 -38.67
CA ILE A 377 11.97 -35.38 -38.21
C ILE A 377 11.61 -36.27 -39.41
N ASP A 378 10.87 -35.73 -40.37
CA ASP A 378 10.40 -36.46 -41.55
C ASP A 378 11.57 -36.90 -42.43
N ASN A 379 12.52 -35.99 -42.70
CA ASN A 379 13.74 -36.29 -43.46
C ASN A 379 14.55 -37.41 -42.80
N ILE A 380 14.75 -37.37 -41.47
CA ILE A 380 15.46 -38.43 -40.76
C ILE A 380 14.69 -39.76 -40.88
N ASN A 381 13.37 -39.76 -40.68
CA ASN A 381 12.57 -40.98 -40.79
C ASN A 381 12.58 -41.58 -42.20
N GLU A 382 12.67 -40.76 -43.24
CA GLU A 382 12.75 -41.19 -44.63
C GLU A 382 14.08 -41.88 -44.94
N VAL A 383 15.22 -41.29 -44.51
CA VAL A 383 16.55 -41.81 -44.85
C VAL A 383 17.05 -42.91 -43.92
N TYR A 384 16.58 -42.95 -42.66
CA TYR A 384 17.09 -43.86 -41.64
C TYR A 384 17.03 -45.35 -42.04
N PRO A 385 15.93 -45.88 -42.60
CA PRO A 385 15.87 -47.29 -43.01
C PRO A 385 16.88 -47.64 -44.10
N SER A 386 17.11 -46.72 -45.05
CA SER A 386 18.10 -46.91 -46.11
C SER A 386 19.51 -46.98 -45.55
N TRP A 387 19.86 -46.11 -44.61
CA TRP A 387 21.16 -46.16 -43.92
C TRP A 387 21.32 -47.44 -43.10
N GLU A 388 20.27 -47.88 -42.41
CA GLU A 388 20.32 -49.12 -41.63
C GLU A 388 20.56 -50.36 -42.51
N GLN A 389 19.98 -50.42 -43.71
CA GLN A 389 20.21 -51.51 -44.66
C GLN A 389 21.67 -51.60 -45.13
N THR A 390 22.42 -50.48 -45.11
CA THR A 390 23.84 -50.47 -45.52
C THR A 390 24.76 -51.22 -44.56
N LYS A 391 24.29 -51.64 -43.38
CA LYS A 391 25.03 -52.54 -42.46
C LYS A 391 25.49 -53.83 -43.15
N ASN A 392 24.76 -54.28 -44.17
CA ASN A 392 25.06 -55.51 -44.91
C ASN A 392 25.86 -55.27 -46.21
N ALA A 393 26.22 -54.02 -46.52
CA ALA A 393 26.93 -53.67 -47.75
C ALA A 393 28.45 -53.87 -47.61
N GLN A 394 29.09 -54.37 -48.67
CA GLN A 394 30.55 -54.50 -48.71
C GLN A 394 31.23 -53.12 -48.78
N GLY A 395 32.29 -52.94 -47.99
CA GLY A 395 33.12 -51.74 -48.00
C GLY A 395 32.64 -50.59 -47.12
N VAL A 396 31.59 -50.79 -46.30
CA VAL A 396 31.10 -49.77 -45.36
C VAL A 396 31.78 -49.93 -44.00
N ASN A 397 32.21 -48.81 -43.42
CA ASN A 397 32.69 -48.78 -42.04
C ASN A 397 31.50 -48.86 -41.04
N ILE A 398 31.32 -50.03 -40.43
CA ILE A 398 30.19 -50.34 -39.54
C ILE A 398 30.18 -49.45 -38.28
N ASP A 399 31.34 -49.11 -37.73
CA ASP A 399 31.43 -48.27 -36.53
C ASP A 399 31.01 -46.83 -36.82
N VAL A 400 31.45 -46.29 -37.96
CA VAL A 400 31.02 -44.97 -38.46
C VAL A 400 29.52 -44.95 -38.73
N LEU A 401 28.99 -46.01 -39.35
CA LEU A 401 27.55 -46.13 -39.60
C LEU A 401 26.73 -46.18 -38.31
N ASN A 402 27.15 -46.96 -37.31
CA ASN A 402 26.45 -47.03 -36.03
C ASN A 402 26.45 -45.68 -35.31
N ASN A 403 27.58 -44.95 -35.34
CA ASN A 403 27.65 -43.61 -34.77
C ASN A 403 26.71 -42.62 -35.48
N LEU A 404 26.60 -42.72 -36.81
CA LEU A 404 25.67 -41.90 -37.60
C LEU A 404 24.21 -42.18 -37.22
N LEU A 405 23.82 -43.45 -37.09
CA LEU A 405 22.46 -43.84 -36.71
C LEU A 405 22.10 -43.34 -35.30
N VAL A 406 23.02 -43.46 -34.32
CA VAL A 406 22.84 -42.91 -32.97
C VAL A 406 22.66 -41.39 -33.01
N LEU A 407 23.40 -40.71 -33.89
CA LEU A 407 23.29 -39.26 -34.05
C LEU A 407 21.95 -38.86 -34.67
N PHE A 408 21.46 -39.59 -35.69
CA PHE A 408 20.12 -39.39 -36.25
C PHE A 408 19.02 -39.60 -35.21
N ASP A 409 19.11 -40.65 -34.39
CA ASP A 409 18.18 -40.86 -33.29
C ASP A 409 18.18 -39.69 -32.31
N LYS A 410 19.36 -39.22 -31.90
CA LYS A 410 19.50 -38.09 -30.98
C LYS A 410 18.87 -36.82 -31.56
N ARG A 411 19.17 -36.48 -32.82
CA ARG A 411 18.60 -35.31 -33.49
C ARG A 411 17.08 -35.40 -33.62
N ARG A 412 16.57 -36.57 -34.02
CA ARG A 412 15.13 -36.82 -34.13
C ARG A 412 14.41 -36.68 -32.79
N GLU A 413 14.94 -37.25 -31.73
CA GLU A 413 14.33 -37.16 -30.40
C GLU A 413 14.40 -35.75 -29.81
N ASN A 414 15.49 -35.02 -30.04
CA ASN A 414 15.59 -33.60 -29.67
C ASN A 414 14.54 -32.76 -30.41
N ALA A 415 14.43 -32.93 -31.74
CA ALA A 415 13.47 -32.23 -32.56
C ALA A 415 12.01 -32.54 -32.16
N LYS A 416 11.69 -33.80 -31.83
CA LYS A 416 10.37 -34.17 -31.30
C LYS A 416 10.03 -33.41 -30.01
N LYS A 417 10.96 -33.34 -29.06
CA LYS A 417 10.76 -32.61 -27.79
C LYS A 417 10.46 -31.12 -28.04
N ILE A 418 11.26 -30.47 -28.89
CA ILE A 418 11.09 -29.07 -29.27
C ILE A 418 9.72 -28.87 -29.96
N LEU A 419 9.42 -29.70 -30.95
CA LEU A 419 8.20 -29.61 -31.75
C LEU A 419 6.93 -29.81 -30.91
N THR A 420 6.94 -30.75 -29.95
CA THR A 420 5.82 -30.97 -29.03
C THR A 420 5.52 -29.70 -28.23
N LYS A 421 6.54 -29.00 -27.72
CA LYS A 421 6.35 -27.73 -27.00
C LYS A 421 5.83 -26.62 -27.92
N MET A 422 6.40 -26.49 -29.11
CA MET A 422 6.00 -25.46 -30.07
C MET A 422 4.55 -25.65 -30.54
N LYS A 423 4.14 -26.87 -30.89
CA LYS A 423 2.74 -27.19 -31.28
C LYS A 423 1.75 -26.96 -30.15
N ALA A 424 2.15 -27.17 -28.90
CA ALA A 424 1.35 -26.86 -27.72
C ALA A 424 1.34 -25.37 -27.34
N ASN A 425 2.04 -24.52 -28.10
CA ASN A 425 2.25 -23.10 -27.82
C ASN A 425 2.79 -22.82 -26.41
N LEU A 426 3.78 -23.63 -26.00
CA LEU A 426 4.46 -23.54 -24.70
C LEU A 426 5.88 -23.03 -24.87
N TRP A 427 6.35 -22.20 -23.93
CA TRP A 427 7.75 -21.76 -23.91
C TRP A 427 8.71 -22.95 -23.76
N LEU A 428 9.82 -22.90 -24.50
CA LEU A 428 10.94 -23.83 -24.31
C LEU A 428 11.71 -23.49 -23.03
N SER A 429 12.02 -24.52 -22.24
CA SER A 429 12.94 -24.43 -21.12
C SER A 429 14.38 -24.11 -21.59
N GLU A 430 15.24 -23.67 -20.67
CA GLU A 430 16.66 -23.43 -20.99
C GLU A 430 17.37 -24.68 -21.52
N GLN A 431 17.00 -25.88 -21.02
CA GLN A 431 17.53 -27.13 -21.55
C GLN A 431 17.07 -27.38 -22.99
N GLU A 432 15.80 -27.12 -23.32
CA GLU A 432 15.26 -27.30 -24.67
C GLU A 432 15.81 -26.26 -25.66
N LYS A 433 16.06 -25.02 -25.20
CA LYS A 433 16.77 -24.01 -26.01
C LYS A 433 18.19 -24.45 -26.35
N LYS A 434 18.90 -25.04 -25.38
CA LYS A 434 20.23 -25.61 -25.62
C LYS A 434 20.19 -26.73 -26.67
N LEU A 435 19.14 -27.55 -26.71
CA LEU A 435 18.98 -28.56 -27.77
C LEU A 435 18.87 -27.94 -29.18
N ILE A 436 18.27 -26.75 -29.30
CA ILE A 436 18.21 -26.01 -30.57
C ILE A 436 19.61 -25.55 -30.99
N GLU A 437 20.36 -24.95 -30.05
CA GLU A 437 21.72 -24.48 -30.29
C GLU A 437 22.66 -25.62 -30.71
N GLU A 438 22.51 -26.80 -30.08
CA GLU A 438 23.33 -27.98 -30.35
C GLU A 438 22.99 -28.70 -31.68
N ASP A 439 21.78 -28.52 -32.27
CA ASP A 439 21.41 -29.28 -33.47
C ASP A 439 22.30 -28.98 -34.68
N SER A 440 22.80 -27.74 -34.81
CA SER A 440 23.73 -27.37 -35.88
C SER A 440 25.05 -28.16 -35.81
N GLU A 441 25.58 -28.38 -34.61
CA GLU A 441 26.81 -29.16 -34.42
C GLU A 441 26.55 -30.64 -34.71
N LEU A 442 25.40 -31.17 -34.25
CA LEU A 442 24.99 -32.53 -34.57
C LEU A 442 24.82 -32.73 -36.08
N ALA A 443 24.26 -31.73 -36.79
CA ALA A 443 24.12 -31.78 -38.24
C ALA A 443 25.48 -31.88 -38.96
N GLN A 444 26.44 -31.03 -38.57
CA GLN A 444 27.79 -31.03 -39.15
C GLN A 444 28.52 -32.36 -38.87
N GLU A 445 28.37 -32.93 -37.68
CA GLU A 445 28.98 -34.23 -37.37
C GLU A 445 28.31 -35.38 -38.14
N ALA A 446 27.00 -35.33 -38.39
CA ALA A 446 26.34 -36.27 -39.31
C ALA A 446 26.96 -36.21 -40.71
N ASP A 447 27.11 -35.01 -41.28
CA ASP A 447 27.69 -34.83 -42.62
C ASP A 447 29.14 -35.34 -42.69
N ARG A 448 29.91 -35.09 -41.62
CA ARG A 448 31.27 -35.63 -41.49
C ARG A 448 31.28 -37.15 -41.45
N LEU A 449 30.45 -37.78 -40.62
CA LEU A 449 30.38 -39.25 -40.54
C LEU A 449 29.97 -39.85 -41.89
N ILE A 450 29.04 -39.22 -42.61
CA ILE A 450 28.64 -39.64 -43.97
C ILE A 450 29.84 -39.63 -44.93
N SER A 451 30.73 -38.64 -44.83
CA SER A 451 31.94 -38.56 -45.68
C SER A 451 32.98 -39.66 -45.39
N LEU A 452 32.91 -40.29 -44.21
CA LEU A 452 33.83 -41.34 -43.74
C LEU A 452 33.28 -42.77 -43.93
N LEU A 453 32.12 -42.92 -44.57
CA LEU A 453 31.46 -44.24 -44.76
C LEU A 453 32.07 -45.07 -45.90
N LYS A 454 32.84 -44.44 -46.79
CA LYS A 454 33.64 -45.09 -47.85
C LYS A 454 35.11 -45.05 -47.46
#